data_AF-A3DIV3-F1
#
_entry.id   AF-A3DIV3-F1
#
_cell.length_a   1.000
_cell.length_b   1.000
_cell.length_c   1.000
_cell.angle_alpha   90.00
_cell.angle_beta   90.00
_cell.angle_gamma   90.00
#
_symmetry.space_group_name_H-M   'P 1'
#
loop_
_entity.id
_entity.type
_entity.pdbx_description
1 polymer ?
#
loop_
_entity_poly.entity_id
_entity_poly.type
_entity_poly.pdbx_seq_one_letter_code
_entity_poly.pdbx_strand_id
1 'polypeptide(L)'
;MLKNTLLDLLLLPRSFYKKLSDKANTLHPGIILVGFIDIGFALGAELFGYFFGKTRAALIFNISLTVCFVLLVGLIDVVFFALPLFDIFKFFRVKEKIKNLNGQLIKLMKVYVASHFPVMPVNAFFYWLVLGPYGTEALSLLGYFVTSVITPLWHAAILARGINAIYEFDERLKTLVFFIAYLWTTMLGYALGFMINNWFFVLYR
;
A
#
# COMPACT_ATOMS: atom_id res chain seq x y z
N MET A 1 16.41 14.68 22.01
CA MET A 1 14.98 14.41 22.25
C MET A 1 14.12 14.56 20.99
N LEU A 2 14.33 15.59 20.14
CA LEU A 2 13.57 15.85 18.90
C LEU A 2 13.58 14.72 17.83
N LYS A 3 14.71 14.00 17.70
CA LYS A 3 14.95 13.03 16.61
C LYS A 3 13.97 11.85 16.61
N ASN A 4 13.52 11.42 17.79
CA ASN A 4 12.53 10.34 17.90
C ASN A 4 11.16 10.80 17.40
N THR A 5 10.77 12.05 17.69
CA THR A 5 9.46 12.60 17.34
C THR A 5 9.27 12.77 15.83
N LEU A 6 10.28 13.25 15.10
CA LEU A 6 10.17 13.44 13.64
C LEU A 6 10.12 12.10 12.90
N LEU A 7 10.96 11.14 13.29
CA LEU A 7 10.90 9.79 12.73
C LEU A 7 9.59 9.09 13.07
N ASP A 8 9.05 9.30 14.27
CA ASP A 8 7.73 8.78 14.68
C ASP A 8 6.59 9.38 13.89
N LEU A 9 6.68 10.65 13.49
CA LEU A 9 5.72 11.27 12.61
C LEU A 9 5.78 10.68 11.19
N LEU A 10 6.98 10.58 10.62
CA LEU A 10 7.16 10.10 9.24
C LEU A 10 6.91 8.60 9.08
N LEU A 11 7.32 7.78 10.06
CA LEU A 11 7.33 6.32 9.93
C LEU A 11 6.26 5.61 10.76
N LEU A 12 5.42 6.39 11.47
CA LEU A 12 4.60 5.96 12.61
C LEU A 12 5.47 5.45 13.79
N PRO A 13 5.03 5.65 15.05
CA PRO A 13 5.82 5.24 16.21
C PRO A 13 5.85 3.71 16.35
N ARG A 14 6.95 3.15 16.87
CA ARG A 14 7.06 1.68 17.12
C ARG A 14 5.95 1.17 18.04
N SER A 15 5.52 1.99 19.00
CA SER A 15 4.44 1.66 19.94
C SER A 15 3.09 1.48 19.25
N PHE A 16 2.84 2.15 18.12
CA PHE A 16 1.64 1.95 17.31
C PHE A 16 1.62 0.53 16.75
N TYR A 17 2.71 0.09 16.11
CA TYR A 17 2.80 -1.24 15.52
C TYR A 17 2.71 -2.36 16.56
N LYS A 18 3.32 -2.19 17.74
CA LYS A 18 3.24 -3.17 18.84
C LYS A 18 1.82 -3.36 19.37
N LYS A 19 0.95 -2.36 19.24
CA LYS A 19 -0.46 -2.40 19.66
C LYS A 19 -1.40 -2.99 18.60
N LEU A 20 -0.90 -3.36 17.42
CA LEU A 20 -1.72 -3.99 16.39
C LEU A 20 -2.27 -5.32 16.91
N SER A 21 -3.60 -5.45 16.92
CA SER A 21 -4.29 -6.68 17.28
C SER A 21 -4.09 -7.77 16.21
N ASP A 22 -4.14 -9.02 16.62
CA ASP A 22 -4.19 -10.22 15.78
C ASP A 22 -5.60 -10.56 15.26
N LYS A 23 -6.64 -9.80 15.60
CA LYS A 23 -8.02 -10.06 15.16
C LYS A 23 -8.23 -9.69 13.69
N ALA A 24 -8.73 -10.63 12.88
CA ALA A 24 -9.00 -10.40 11.46
C ALA A 24 -10.07 -9.32 11.20
N ASN A 25 -11.07 -9.18 12.07
CA ASN A 25 -12.20 -8.27 11.83
C ASN A 25 -11.78 -6.80 11.62
N THR A 26 -10.70 -6.35 12.27
CA THR A 26 -10.20 -4.98 12.11
C THR A 26 -9.33 -4.79 10.87
N LEU A 27 -9.08 -5.85 10.10
CA LEU A 27 -8.30 -5.81 8.85
C LEU A 27 -9.20 -5.49 7.64
N HIS A 28 -10.45 -5.94 7.63
CA HIS A 28 -11.39 -5.72 6.52
C HIS A 28 -11.50 -4.26 6.05
N PRO A 29 -11.70 -3.24 6.93
CA PRO A 29 -11.74 -1.85 6.46
C PRO A 29 -10.40 -1.41 5.83
N GLY A 30 -9.29 -1.97 6.31
CA GLY A 30 -7.96 -1.72 5.76
C GLY A 30 -7.77 -2.28 4.35
N ILE A 31 -8.27 -3.49 4.10
CA ILE A 31 -8.26 -4.11 2.77
C ILE A 31 -9.04 -3.25 1.77
N ILE A 32 -10.23 -2.81 2.17
CA ILE A 32 -11.08 -1.94 1.34
C ILE A 32 -10.35 -0.62 1.04
N LEU A 33 -9.71 -0.01 2.05
CA LEU A 33 -8.94 1.22 1.89
C LEU A 33 -7.81 1.06 0.86
N VAL A 34 -7.03 -0.02 0.94
CA VAL A 34 -5.93 -0.28 -0.02
C VAL A 34 -6.48 -0.42 -1.43
N GLY A 35 -7.54 -1.20 -1.62
CA GLY A 35 -8.18 -1.33 -2.93
C GLY A 35 -8.71 0.00 -3.50
N PHE A 36 -9.24 0.88 -2.66
CA PHE A 36 -9.64 2.24 -3.07
C PHE A 36 -8.44 3.07 -3.52
N ILE A 37 -7.30 2.93 -2.85
CA ILE A 37 -6.07 3.63 -3.20
C ILE A 37 -5.58 3.15 -4.58
N ASP A 38 -5.44 1.84 -4.77
CA ASP A 38 -4.91 1.28 -6.02
C ASP A 38 -5.80 1.59 -7.22
N ILE A 39 -7.09 1.28 -7.10
CA ILE A 39 -8.06 1.56 -8.17
C ILE A 39 -8.26 3.06 -8.36
N GLY A 40 -8.27 3.84 -7.28
CA GLY A 40 -8.48 5.30 -7.34
C GLY A 40 -7.36 6.01 -8.11
N PHE A 41 -6.10 5.69 -7.81
CA PHE A 41 -4.97 6.24 -8.55
C PHE A 41 -4.92 5.73 -9.99
N ALA A 42 -5.23 4.46 -10.23
CA ALA A 42 -5.27 3.91 -11.58
C ALA A 42 -6.39 4.55 -12.43
N LEU A 43 -7.55 4.83 -11.85
CA LEU A 43 -8.68 5.46 -12.54
C LEU A 43 -8.46 6.94 -12.84
N GLY A 44 -7.62 7.66 -12.10
CA GLY A 44 -7.69 9.11 -12.06
C GLY A 44 -7.57 9.82 -13.42
N ALA A 45 -6.80 9.29 -14.38
CA ALA A 45 -6.68 9.87 -15.73
C ALA A 45 -7.87 9.50 -16.63
N GLU A 46 -8.50 8.35 -16.40
CA GLU A 46 -9.57 7.78 -17.23
C GLU A 46 -10.98 7.93 -16.60
N LEU A 47 -11.06 8.53 -15.41
CA LEU A 47 -12.29 8.64 -14.62
C LEU A 47 -13.40 9.37 -15.40
N PHE A 48 -13.05 10.42 -16.14
CA PHE A 48 -14.01 11.10 -17.02
C PHE A 48 -14.48 10.20 -18.17
N GLY A 49 -13.56 9.44 -18.78
CA GLY A 49 -13.86 8.54 -19.89
C GLY A 49 -14.77 7.37 -19.52
N TYR A 50 -14.69 6.88 -18.28
CA TYR A 50 -15.47 5.74 -17.82
C TYR A 50 -16.82 6.10 -17.18
N PHE A 51 -16.95 7.27 -16.54
CA PHE A 51 -18.17 7.58 -15.77
C PHE A 51 -18.98 8.76 -16.30
N PHE A 52 -18.37 9.71 -17.00
CA PHE A 52 -19.07 10.92 -17.43
C PHE A 52 -19.65 10.76 -18.84
N GLY A 53 -20.84 11.31 -19.06
CA GLY A 53 -21.54 11.26 -20.36
C GLY A 53 -22.03 9.87 -20.78
N LYS A 54 -22.00 8.88 -19.90
CA LYS A 54 -22.47 7.51 -20.18
C LYS A 54 -23.97 7.37 -19.99
N THR A 55 -24.56 6.35 -20.63
CA THR A 55 -25.95 5.96 -20.40
C THR A 55 -26.13 5.45 -18.97
N ARG A 56 -27.35 5.51 -18.43
CA ARG A 56 -27.66 5.02 -17.07
C ARG A 56 -27.24 3.57 -16.85
N ALA A 57 -27.47 2.71 -17.85
CA ALA A 57 -27.11 1.29 -17.77
C ALA A 57 -25.58 1.10 -17.70
N ALA A 58 -24.82 1.78 -18.58
CA ALA A 58 -23.36 1.72 -18.56
C ALA A 58 -22.78 2.30 -17.26
N LEU A 59 -23.37 3.37 -16.73
CA LEU A 59 -22.94 3.97 -15.47
C LEU A 59 -23.12 3.01 -14.29
N ILE A 60 -24.29 2.36 -14.18
CA ILE A 60 -24.56 1.35 -13.13
C ILE A 60 -23.58 0.19 -13.25
N PHE A 61 -23.33 -0.28 -14.48
CA PHE A 61 -22.36 -1.35 -14.73
C PHE A 61 -20.95 -0.95 -14.28
N ASN A 62 -20.46 0.21 -14.71
CA ASN A 62 -19.12 0.69 -14.38
C ASN A 62 -18.93 0.88 -12.88
N ILE A 63 -19.90 1.52 -12.19
CA ILE A 63 -19.85 1.70 -10.72
C ILE A 63 -19.81 0.34 -10.01
N SER A 64 -20.67 -0.61 -10.41
CA SER A 64 -20.72 -1.93 -9.80
C SER A 64 -19.40 -2.68 -9.98
N LEU A 65 -18.81 -2.57 -11.17
CA LEU A 65 -17.53 -3.16 -11.50
C LEU A 65 -16.38 -2.53 -10.70
N THR A 66 -16.39 -1.21 -10.50
CA THR A 66 -15.41 -0.51 -9.64
C THR A 66 -15.46 -1.01 -8.22
N VAL A 67 -16.66 -1.12 -7.64
CA VAL A 67 -16.81 -1.63 -6.27
C VAL A 67 -16.25 -3.06 -6.18
N CYS A 68 -16.52 -3.90 -7.17
CA CYS A 68 -15.97 -5.26 -7.22
C CYS A 68 -14.43 -5.25 -7.28
N PHE A 69 -13.84 -4.43 -8.14
CA PHE A 69 -12.38 -4.35 -8.27
C PHE A 69 -11.69 -3.73 -7.07
N VAL A 70 -12.30 -2.76 -6.39
CA VAL A 70 -11.77 -2.24 -5.12
C VAL A 70 -11.66 -3.37 -4.10
N LEU A 71 -12.70 -4.19 -3.94
CA LEU A 71 -12.67 -5.31 -3.00
C LEU A 71 -11.64 -6.37 -3.40
N LEU A 72 -11.59 -6.71 -4.69
CA LEU A 72 -10.72 -7.76 -5.21
C LEU A 72 -9.24 -7.35 -5.19
N VAL A 73 -8.91 -6.15 -5.68
CA VAL A 73 -7.53 -5.64 -5.70
C VAL A 73 -7.01 -5.43 -4.30
N GLY A 74 -7.79 -4.79 -3.42
CA GLY A 74 -7.36 -4.60 -2.04
C GLY A 74 -7.06 -5.93 -1.33
N LEU A 75 -7.87 -6.96 -1.60
CA LEU A 75 -7.63 -8.30 -1.04
C LEU A 75 -6.37 -8.93 -1.61
N ILE A 76 -6.22 -8.93 -2.94
CA ILE A 76 -5.04 -9.49 -3.62
C ILE A 76 -3.79 -8.78 -3.11
N ASP A 77 -3.77 -7.47 -3.12
CA ASP A 77 -2.60 -6.68 -2.74
C ASP A 77 -2.15 -7.00 -1.30
N VAL A 78 -3.05 -6.84 -0.33
CA VAL A 78 -2.74 -7.10 1.09
C VAL A 78 -2.29 -8.55 1.33
N VAL A 79 -2.93 -9.53 0.69
CA VAL A 79 -2.62 -10.96 0.86
C VAL A 79 -1.30 -11.34 0.19
N PHE A 80 -1.09 -10.91 -1.06
CA PHE A 80 0.13 -11.21 -1.82
C PHE A 80 1.32 -10.41 -1.34
N PHE A 81 1.11 -9.27 -0.68
CA PHE A 81 2.15 -8.63 0.10
C PHE A 81 2.56 -9.51 1.30
N ALA A 82 1.58 -9.91 2.11
CA ALA A 82 1.87 -10.48 3.42
C ALA A 82 2.34 -11.93 3.37
N LEU A 83 1.76 -12.79 2.53
CA LEU A 83 2.06 -14.24 2.54
C LEU A 83 3.55 -14.54 2.22
N PRO A 84 4.14 -14.04 1.11
CA PRO A 84 5.52 -14.38 0.77
C PRO A 84 6.52 -13.79 1.77
N LEU A 85 6.27 -12.57 2.24
CA LEU A 85 7.08 -11.95 3.28
C LEU A 85 6.98 -12.67 4.62
N PHE A 86 5.79 -13.13 5.00
CA PHE A 86 5.59 -13.93 6.20
C PHE A 86 6.44 -15.21 6.16
N ASP A 87 6.44 -15.90 5.01
CA ASP A 87 7.23 -17.11 4.84
C ASP A 87 8.74 -16.82 4.93
N ILE A 88 9.23 -15.78 4.25
CA ILE A 88 10.64 -15.34 4.35
C ILE A 88 11.01 -15.02 5.80
N PHE A 89 10.19 -14.23 6.48
CA PHE A 89 10.45 -13.77 7.85
C PHE A 89 10.37 -14.89 8.88
N LYS A 90 9.59 -15.94 8.63
CA LYS A 90 9.57 -17.14 9.48
C LYS A 90 10.94 -17.85 9.52
N PHE A 91 11.75 -17.72 8.47
CA PHE A 91 13.11 -18.29 8.43
C PHE A 91 14.13 -17.50 9.26
N PHE A 92 13.86 -16.23 9.59
CA PHE A 92 14.78 -15.35 10.32
C PHE A 92 14.85 -15.63 11.84
N ARG A 93 14.90 -16.92 12.23
CA ARG A 93 14.95 -17.41 13.63
C ARG A 93 13.84 -16.88 14.55
N VAL A 94 12.69 -16.46 14.01
CA VAL A 94 11.56 -15.98 14.83
C VAL A 94 10.73 -17.10 15.47
N LYS A 95 11.03 -18.37 15.15
CA LYS A 95 10.29 -19.54 15.63
C LYS A 95 10.23 -19.67 17.16
N GLU A 96 11.19 -19.12 17.89
CA GLU A 96 11.18 -19.18 19.36
C GLU A 96 10.29 -18.11 20.01
N LYS A 97 9.96 -17.00 19.29
CA LYS A 97 9.21 -15.87 19.86
C LYS A 97 7.73 -15.82 19.43
N ILE A 98 7.37 -16.33 18.25
CA ILE A 98 5.98 -16.26 17.75
C ILE A 98 5.17 -17.46 18.23
N LYS A 99 4.24 -17.22 19.16
CA LYS A 99 3.29 -18.23 19.66
C LYS A 99 2.07 -18.45 18.73
N ASN A 100 1.64 -17.40 18.02
CA ASN A 100 0.47 -17.43 17.14
C ASN A 100 0.85 -16.98 15.71
N LEU A 101 1.05 -17.95 14.81
CA LEU A 101 1.44 -17.69 13.41
C LEU A 101 0.36 -16.92 12.64
N ASN A 102 -0.90 -17.32 12.75
CA ASN A 102 -2.01 -16.66 12.06
C ASN A 102 -2.17 -15.21 12.53
N GLY A 103 -2.05 -14.99 13.85
CA GLY A 103 -2.09 -13.65 14.42
C GLY A 103 -0.94 -12.77 13.95
N GLN A 104 0.25 -13.35 13.77
CA GLN A 104 1.41 -12.63 13.25
C GLN A 104 1.24 -12.25 11.77
N LEU A 105 0.68 -13.15 10.95
CA LEU A 105 0.34 -12.84 9.56
C LEU A 105 -0.68 -11.69 9.48
N ILE A 106 -1.72 -11.70 10.31
CA ILE A 106 -2.71 -10.61 10.39
C ILE A 106 -2.05 -9.29 10.79
N LYS A 107 -1.11 -9.31 11.75
CA LYS A 107 -0.35 -8.11 12.11
C LYS A 107 0.50 -7.60 10.95
N LEU A 108 1.14 -8.48 10.18
CA LEU A 108 1.90 -8.10 8.99
C LEU A 108 1.01 -7.44 7.93
N MET A 109 -0.17 -8.00 7.67
CA MET A 109 -1.17 -7.39 6.78
C MET A 109 -1.60 -6.00 7.28
N LYS A 110 -1.77 -5.82 8.59
CA LYS A 110 -2.09 -4.50 9.18
C LYS A 110 -0.94 -3.51 9.11
N VAL A 111 0.31 -3.94 9.22
CA VAL A 111 1.48 -3.09 8.97
C VAL A 111 1.42 -2.56 7.54
N TYR A 112 1.11 -3.43 6.57
CA TYR A 112 0.96 -3.03 5.17
C TYR A 112 -0.13 -1.99 4.97
N VAL A 113 -1.35 -2.26 5.47
CA VAL A 113 -2.45 -1.29 5.44
C VAL A 113 -2.03 0.04 6.09
N ALA A 114 -1.46 -0.01 7.31
CA ALA A 114 -1.08 1.18 8.05
C ALA A 114 -0.03 2.03 7.30
N SER A 115 0.85 1.39 6.52
CA SER A 115 1.90 2.07 5.79
C SER A 115 1.40 2.95 4.64
N HIS A 116 0.16 2.74 4.17
CA HIS A 116 -0.44 3.60 3.14
C HIS A 116 -0.85 4.96 3.70
N PHE A 117 -1.17 5.08 4.99
CA PHE A 117 -1.70 6.33 5.55
C PHE A 117 -0.76 7.53 5.44
N PRO A 118 0.56 7.43 5.71
CA PRO A 118 1.44 8.57 5.56
C PRO A 118 1.70 8.94 4.10
N VAL A 119 1.78 7.93 3.22
CA VAL A 119 2.25 8.08 1.85
C VAL A 119 1.13 8.51 0.90
N MET A 120 -0.09 8.00 1.11
CA MET A 120 -1.23 8.24 0.23
C MET A 120 -1.62 9.72 0.10
N PRO A 121 -1.70 10.53 1.19
CA PRO A 121 -1.98 11.96 1.06
C PRO A 121 -0.94 12.72 0.24
N VAL A 122 0.33 12.33 0.34
CA VAL A 122 1.41 12.93 -0.45
C VAL A 122 1.28 12.55 -1.92
N ASN A 123 1.01 11.28 -2.22
CA ASN A 123 0.74 10.84 -3.59
C ASN A 123 -0.47 11.57 -4.19
N ALA A 124 -1.56 11.68 -3.43
CA ALA A 124 -2.78 12.37 -3.87
C ALA A 124 -2.52 13.86 -4.13
N PHE A 125 -1.76 14.52 -3.26
CA PHE A 125 -1.39 15.92 -3.42
C PHE A 125 -0.59 16.15 -4.70
N PHE A 126 0.47 15.37 -4.95
CA PHE A 126 1.27 15.50 -6.17
C PHE A 126 0.49 15.11 -7.42
N TYR A 127 -0.36 14.09 -7.35
CA TYR A 127 -1.23 13.70 -8.45
C TYR A 127 -2.18 14.83 -8.85
N TRP A 128 -2.87 15.43 -7.88
CA TRP A 128 -3.76 16.58 -8.10
C TRP A 128 -3.00 17.80 -8.63
N LEU A 129 -1.81 18.06 -8.12
CA LEU A 129 -1.00 19.20 -8.50
C LEU A 129 -0.42 19.07 -9.92
N VAL A 130 -0.14 17.85 -10.39
CA VAL A 130 0.31 17.56 -11.76
C VAL A 130 -0.85 17.55 -12.77
N LEU A 131 -1.96 16.87 -12.46
CA LEU A 131 -3.11 16.80 -13.37
C LEU A 131 -4.05 18.01 -13.29
N GLY A 132 -3.91 18.81 -12.24
CA GLY A 132 -4.70 20.02 -12.03
C GLY A 132 -4.19 21.22 -12.83
N PRO A 133 -4.70 22.42 -12.53
CA PRO A 133 -4.44 23.64 -13.32
C PRO A 133 -2.99 24.15 -13.24
N TYR A 134 -2.15 23.53 -12.41
CA TYR A 134 -0.78 23.96 -12.13
C TYR A 134 0.28 23.09 -12.82
N GLY A 135 -0.12 22.07 -13.58
CA GLY A 135 0.78 21.13 -14.26
C GLY A 135 1.69 21.79 -15.28
N THR A 136 2.91 22.14 -14.87
CA THR A 136 4.01 22.52 -15.78
C THR A 136 4.95 21.33 -15.99
N GLU A 137 5.82 21.37 -16.99
CA GLU A 137 6.81 20.31 -17.24
C GLU A 137 7.72 20.07 -16.02
N ALA A 138 8.25 21.15 -15.42
CA ALA A 138 9.09 21.07 -14.23
C ALA A 138 8.35 20.46 -13.04
N LEU A 139 7.08 20.83 -12.86
CA LEU A 139 6.24 20.31 -11.78
C LEU A 139 5.86 18.84 -11.99
N SER A 140 5.64 18.44 -13.23
CA SER A 140 5.38 17.05 -13.63
C SER A 140 6.60 16.18 -13.38
N LEU A 141 7.81 16.65 -13.70
CA LEU A 141 9.07 15.97 -13.39
C LEU A 141 9.25 15.81 -11.87
N LEU A 142 8.99 16.87 -11.10
CA LEU A 142 9.06 16.82 -9.63
C LEU A 142 8.04 15.83 -9.06
N GLY A 143 6.79 15.90 -9.52
CA GLY A 143 5.72 14.99 -9.10
C GLY A 143 6.03 13.54 -9.43
N TYR A 144 6.56 13.27 -10.63
CA TYR A 144 7.03 11.94 -11.02
C TYR A 144 8.16 11.45 -10.12
N PHE A 145 9.17 12.28 -9.83
CA PHE A 145 10.26 11.92 -8.93
C PHE A 145 9.77 11.60 -7.51
N VAL A 146 8.86 12.41 -6.96
CA VAL A 146 8.31 12.17 -5.61
C VAL A 146 7.48 10.88 -5.57
N THR A 147 6.61 10.67 -6.55
CA THR A 147 5.70 9.50 -6.60
C THR A 147 6.40 8.20 -6.98
N SER A 148 7.48 8.27 -7.77
CA SER A 148 8.18 7.08 -8.28
C SER A 148 9.45 6.71 -7.52
N VAL A 149 10.01 7.63 -6.72
CA VAL A 149 11.28 7.40 -6.00
C VAL A 149 11.12 7.65 -4.50
N ILE A 150 10.71 8.87 -4.12
CA ILE A 150 10.68 9.27 -2.70
C ILE A 150 9.64 8.48 -1.92
N THR A 151 8.43 8.38 -2.46
CA THR A 151 7.31 7.75 -1.75
C THR A 151 7.41 6.22 -1.69
N PRO A 152 7.91 5.48 -2.71
CA PRO A 152 8.22 4.06 -2.55
C PRO A 152 9.31 3.78 -1.51
N LEU A 153 10.38 4.59 -1.46
CA LEU A 153 11.43 4.45 -0.45
C LEU A 153 10.87 4.75 0.96
N TRP A 154 10.04 5.78 1.07
CA TRP A 154 9.39 6.13 2.33
C TRP A 154 8.41 5.04 2.79
N HIS A 155 7.59 4.50 1.88
CA HIS A 155 6.69 3.38 2.13
C HIS A 155 7.44 2.16 2.65
N ALA A 156 8.54 1.78 1.98
CA ALA A 156 9.40 0.69 2.44
C ALA A 156 10.02 0.95 3.81
N ALA A 157 10.36 2.20 4.15
CA ALA A 157 10.89 2.55 5.47
C ALA A 157 9.83 2.40 6.57
N ILE A 158 8.58 2.80 6.28
CA ILE A 158 7.42 2.63 7.18
C ILE A 158 7.18 1.13 7.41
N LEU A 159 7.14 0.34 6.33
CA LEU A 159 6.99 -1.12 6.38
C LEU A 159 8.10 -1.78 7.20
N ALA A 160 9.36 -1.48 6.88
CA ALA A 160 10.50 -2.05 7.60
C ALA A 160 10.43 -1.74 9.09
N ARG A 161 10.03 -0.52 9.46
CA ARG A 161 9.83 -0.15 10.87
C ARG A 161 8.72 -0.98 11.53
N GLY A 162 7.58 -1.12 10.87
CA GLY A 162 6.45 -1.89 11.39
C GLY A 162 6.76 -3.37 11.53
N ILE A 163 7.36 -3.98 10.50
CA ILE A 163 7.78 -5.38 10.49
C ILE A 163 8.79 -5.62 11.62
N ASN A 164 9.84 -4.80 11.72
CA ASN A 164 10.82 -4.93 12.81
C ASN A 164 10.19 -4.77 14.21
N ALA A 165 9.13 -3.97 14.34
CA ALA A 165 8.43 -3.78 15.61
C ALA A 165 7.57 -4.97 16.02
N ILE A 166 6.97 -5.70 15.06
CA ILE A 166 6.12 -6.87 15.34
C ILE A 166 6.90 -8.19 15.40
N TYR A 167 8.03 -8.30 14.69
CA TYR A 167 8.87 -9.51 14.68
C TYR A 167 10.04 -9.44 15.66
N GLU A 168 10.46 -8.23 16.07
CA GLU A 168 11.58 -8.01 16.98
C GLU A 168 12.87 -8.75 16.56
N PHE A 169 13.20 -8.62 15.27
CA PHE A 169 14.42 -9.18 14.69
C PHE A 169 15.69 -8.62 15.34
N ASP A 170 16.76 -9.41 15.28
CA ASP A 170 18.11 -8.98 15.67
C ASP A 170 18.58 -7.78 14.84
N GLU A 171 19.39 -6.90 15.44
CA GLU A 171 19.88 -5.67 14.80
C GLU A 171 20.53 -5.92 13.43
N ARG A 172 21.21 -7.06 13.26
CA ARG A 172 21.89 -7.45 12.02
C ARG A 172 20.92 -7.66 10.84
N LEU A 173 19.67 -8.03 11.12
CA LEU A 173 18.66 -8.34 10.11
C LEU A 173 17.74 -7.16 9.79
N LYS A 174 17.69 -6.13 10.66
CA LYS A 174 16.73 -5.01 10.51
C LYS A 174 16.89 -4.25 9.20
N THR A 175 18.13 -4.06 8.76
CA THR A 175 18.44 -3.40 7.48
C THR A 175 18.03 -4.28 6.29
N LEU A 176 18.19 -5.60 6.41
CA LEU A 176 17.80 -6.53 5.35
C LEU A 176 16.27 -6.53 5.13
N VAL A 177 15.49 -6.38 6.20
CA VAL A 177 14.02 -6.27 6.13
C VAL A 177 13.58 -5.10 5.25
N PHE A 178 14.30 -3.98 5.28
CA PHE A 178 14.01 -2.84 4.40
C PHE A 178 14.18 -3.20 2.92
N PHE A 179 15.31 -3.82 2.54
CA PHE A 179 15.56 -4.21 1.16
C PHE A 179 14.56 -5.26 0.67
N ILE A 180 14.24 -6.25 1.49
CA ILE A 180 13.24 -7.28 1.16
C ILE A 180 11.86 -6.64 0.96
N ALA A 181 11.43 -5.78 1.89
CA ALA A 181 10.14 -5.12 1.78
C ALA A 181 10.08 -4.22 0.54
N TYR A 182 11.12 -3.42 0.28
CA TYR A 182 11.20 -2.52 -0.88
C TYR A 182 11.14 -3.29 -2.22
N LEU A 183 11.94 -4.34 -2.35
CA LEU A 183 11.95 -5.17 -3.57
C LEU A 183 10.59 -5.82 -3.78
N TRP A 184 10.01 -6.41 -2.74
CA TRP A 184 8.74 -7.10 -2.83
C TRP A 184 7.57 -6.16 -3.17
N THR A 185 7.45 -5.01 -2.48
CA THR A 185 6.38 -4.05 -2.78
C THR A 185 6.51 -3.48 -4.17
N THR A 186 7.74 -3.25 -4.64
CA THR A 186 7.98 -2.75 -5.99
C THR A 186 7.54 -3.77 -7.05
N MET A 187 7.93 -5.04 -6.89
CA MET A 187 7.52 -6.11 -7.81
C MET A 187 6.00 -6.31 -7.80
N LEU A 188 5.39 -6.33 -6.61
CA LEU A 188 3.94 -6.47 -6.45
C LEU A 188 3.20 -5.29 -7.09
N GLY A 189 3.67 -4.07 -6.87
CA GLY A 189 3.09 -2.85 -7.45
C GLY A 189 3.11 -2.86 -8.98
N TYR A 190 4.21 -3.28 -9.61
CA TYR A 190 4.27 -3.43 -11.07
C TYR A 190 3.32 -4.51 -11.58
N ALA A 191 3.26 -5.66 -10.90
CA ALA A 191 2.35 -6.74 -11.28
C ALA A 191 0.88 -6.31 -11.17
N LEU A 192 0.50 -5.66 -10.08
CA LEU A 192 -0.85 -5.14 -9.88
C LEU A 192 -1.19 -4.04 -10.87
N GLY A 193 -0.28 -3.10 -11.12
CA GLY A 193 -0.46 -2.06 -12.12
C GLY A 193 -0.69 -2.64 -13.51
N PHE A 194 0.05 -3.69 -13.88
CA PHE A 194 -0.18 -4.41 -15.13
C PHE A 194 -1.57 -5.06 -15.18
N MET A 195 -1.97 -5.78 -14.11
CA MET A 195 -3.28 -6.43 -14.03
C MET A 195 -4.43 -5.41 -14.11
N ILE A 196 -4.34 -4.30 -13.39
CA ILE A 196 -5.38 -3.27 -13.38
C ILE A 196 -5.57 -2.69 -14.78
N ASN A 197 -4.48 -2.27 -15.42
CA ASN A 197 -4.55 -1.60 -16.72
C ASN A 197 -4.93 -2.54 -17.87
N ASN A 198 -4.46 -3.79 -17.85
CA ASN A 198 -4.62 -4.70 -18.99
C ASN A 198 -5.76 -5.70 -18.82
N TRP A 199 -6.19 -6.00 -17.59
CA TRP A 199 -7.26 -6.97 -17.35
C TRP A 199 -8.53 -6.29 -16.84
N PHE A 200 -8.41 -5.40 -15.85
CA PHE A 200 -9.59 -4.80 -15.23
C PHE A 200 -10.17 -3.65 -16.05
N PHE A 201 -9.37 -2.68 -16.48
CA PHE A 201 -9.88 -1.53 -17.24
C PHE A 201 -10.35 -1.88 -18.65
N VAL A 202 -9.94 -3.02 -19.20
CA VAL A 202 -10.50 -3.53 -20.46
C VAL A 202 -12.01 -3.79 -20.34
N LEU A 203 -12.49 -4.16 -19.15
CA LEU A 203 -13.90 -4.48 -18.92
C LEU A 203 -14.81 -3.24 -18.80
N TYR A 204 -14.25 -2.03 -18.81
CA TYR A 204 -15.01 -0.77 -18.83
C TYR A 204 -15.34 -0.27 -20.24
N ARG A 205 -14.77 -0.91 -21.27
CA ARG A 205 -15.01 -0.59 -22.68
C ARG A 205 -16.29 -1.27 -23.16
#